data_AF-A0A6L6PED7-F1
#
_entry.id   AF-A0A6L6PED7-F1
#
_cell.length_a   1.000
_cell.length_b   1.000
_cell.length_c   1.000
_cell.angle_alpha   90.00
_cell.angle_beta   90.00
_cell.angle_gamma   90.00
#
_symmetry.space_group_name_H-M   'P 1'
#
loop_
_entity.id
_entity.type
_entity.pdbx_description
1 polymer ?
#
loop_
_entity_poly.entity_id
_entity_poly.type
_entity_poly.pdbx_seq_one_letter_code
_entity_poly.pdbx_strand_id
1 'polypeptide(L)'
;MGLSLSVGCIADLRENDPEGAEVFSGYFSWVGRVLEEAGLPPHVEPLECEVWSAQMFGYSGLHYLRRIAAYIDADLAMPPPGNDKSSSDPILKAYFSNVTGESPRILHRLFKRQPRFARSFDHLIVHSDAEGFYLPQDFPQVVFADDVKLPGGMLGSVPRLLAELERLAEVLEIPEGLHSQAEELWEAAESQGDGNCVWQRYGIETFSCVVLREACSKSMASGAAIVFS
;
A
#
# COMPACT_ATOMS: atom_id res chain seq x y z
N MET A 1 8.05 -12.95 11.39
CA MET A 1 7.75 -11.53 11.62
C MET A 1 6.78 -11.12 10.51
N GLY A 2 5.62 -10.59 10.87
CA GLY A 2 4.62 -10.11 9.92
C GLY A 2 4.80 -8.62 9.66
N LEU A 3 4.31 -8.14 8.52
CA LEU A 3 4.23 -6.71 8.23
C LEU A 3 3.09 -6.10 9.03
N SER A 4 3.29 -4.94 9.65
CA SER A 4 2.25 -4.17 10.33
C SER A 4 2.13 -2.77 9.75
N LEU A 5 0.96 -2.19 9.94
CA LEU A 5 0.67 -0.79 9.63
C LEU A 5 0.34 -0.06 10.92
N SER A 6 0.76 1.20 11.01
CA SER A 6 0.38 2.10 12.09
C SER A 6 0.02 3.49 11.59
N VAL A 7 -0.83 4.17 12.35
CA VAL A 7 -1.18 5.59 12.22
C VAL A 7 -0.96 6.23 13.58
N GLY A 8 -0.28 7.38 13.60
CA GLY A 8 0.10 8.05 14.85
C GLY A 8 1.36 7.48 15.49
N CYS A 9 2.33 7.02 14.68
CA CYS A 9 3.55 6.36 15.17
C CYS A 9 4.33 7.22 16.19
N ILE A 10 4.41 8.54 15.99
CA ILE A 10 5.09 9.43 16.95
C ILE A 10 4.33 9.51 18.27
N ALA A 11 2.99 9.58 18.23
CA ALA A 11 2.17 9.61 19.44
C ALA A 11 2.39 8.33 20.29
N ASP A 12 2.43 7.17 19.64
CA ASP A 12 2.71 5.89 20.32
C ASP A 12 4.15 5.81 20.87
N LEU A 13 5.14 6.08 20.03
CA LEU A 13 6.55 5.96 20.40
C LEU A 13 6.93 6.94 21.52
N ARG A 14 6.34 8.14 21.58
CA ARG A 14 6.65 9.07 22.67
C ARG A 14 6.30 8.53 24.06
N GLU A 15 5.30 7.67 24.15
CA GLU A 15 4.91 7.03 25.42
C GLU A 15 5.72 5.76 25.69
N ASN A 16 5.98 4.97 24.64
CA ASN A 16 6.47 3.60 24.77
C ASN A 16 7.97 3.41 24.42
N ASP A 17 8.52 4.26 23.55
CA ASP A 17 9.90 4.22 23.06
C ASP A 17 10.40 5.62 22.60
N PRO A 18 10.87 6.47 23.54
CA PRO A 18 11.33 7.83 23.22
C PRO A 18 12.49 7.88 22.22
N GLU A 19 13.36 6.87 22.19
CA GLU A 19 14.45 6.79 21.21
C GLU A 19 13.89 6.55 19.81
N GLY A 20 12.94 5.62 19.67
CA GLY A 20 12.18 5.44 18.44
C GLY A 20 11.47 6.71 17.98
N ALA A 21 10.88 7.48 18.90
CA ALA A 21 10.23 8.75 18.56
C ALA A 21 11.22 9.78 17.98
N GLU A 22 12.45 9.86 18.50
CA GLU A 22 13.50 10.73 17.95
C GLU A 22 13.91 10.28 16.54
N VAL A 23 14.06 8.97 16.31
CA VAL A 23 14.37 8.40 15.00
C VAL A 23 13.29 8.76 13.97
N PHE A 24 12.02 8.49 14.28
CA PHE A 24 10.90 8.81 13.39
C PHE A 24 10.74 10.32 13.17
N SER A 25 11.02 11.15 14.17
CA SER A 25 11.06 12.62 14.00
C SER A 25 12.12 13.04 12.97
N GLY A 26 13.26 12.34 12.95
CA GLY A 26 14.29 12.48 11.93
C GLY A 26 13.78 12.11 10.53
N TYR A 27 13.04 11.01 10.39
CA TYR A 27 12.42 10.61 9.12
C TYR A 27 11.40 11.65 8.64
N PHE A 28 10.48 12.11 9.49
CA PHE A 28 9.51 13.15 9.09
C PHE A 28 10.17 14.49 8.73
N SER A 29 11.30 14.82 9.33
CA SER A 29 12.12 15.97 8.91
C SER A 29 12.72 15.81 7.51
N TRP A 30 12.99 14.57 7.06
CA TRP A 30 13.35 14.28 5.68
C TRP A 30 12.14 14.26 4.76
N VAL A 31 11.00 13.71 5.19
CA VAL A 31 9.72 13.76 4.46
C VAL A 31 9.37 15.21 4.10
N GLY A 32 9.42 16.12 5.07
CA GLY A 32 9.14 17.55 4.84
C GLY A 32 10.02 18.15 3.73
N ARG A 33 11.33 17.87 3.75
CA ARG A 33 12.27 18.33 2.72
C ARG A 33 11.98 17.74 1.34
N VAL A 34 11.68 16.44 1.27
CA VAL A 34 11.34 15.75 0.01
C VAL A 34 10.07 16.35 -0.60
N LEU A 35 9.06 16.65 0.22
CA LEU A 35 7.84 17.32 -0.25
C LEU A 35 8.11 18.74 -0.75
N GLU A 36 8.89 19.53 -0.02
CA GLU A 36 9.26 20.89 -0.44
C GLU A 36 10.02 20.89 -1.77
N GLU A 37 10.97 19.97 -1.95
CA GLU A 37 11.70 19.79 -3.22
C GLU A 37 10.76 19.40 -4.38
N ALA A 38 9.69 18.67 -4.08
CA ALA A 38 8.62 18.33 -5.04
C ALA A 38 7.58 19.46 -5.24
N GLY A 39 7.74 20.61 -4.57
CA GLY A 39 6.80 21.74 -4.63
C GLY A 39 5.48 21.52 -3.88
N LEU A 40 5.47 20.57 -2.94
CA LEU A 40 4.34 20.25 -2.07
C LEU A 40 4.51 20.90 -0.69
N PRO A 41 3.42 21.13 0.06
CA PRO A 41 3.53 21.60 1.43
C PRO A 41 4.24 20.55 2.32
N PRO A 42 5.10 20.97 3.27
CA PRO A 42 5.75 20.03 4.17
C PRO A 42 4.72 19.32 5.06
N HIS A 43 4.96 18.05 5.34
CA HIS A 43 4.19 17.28 6.32
C HIS A 43 4.69 17.54 7.73
N VAL A 44 3.77 17.76 8.67
CA VAL A 44 4.07 17.83 10.10
C VAL A 44 3.30 16.71 10.77
N GLU A 45 4.02 15.67 11.21
CA GLU A 45 3.40 14.54 11.88
C GLU A 45 2.82 14.97 13.24
N PRO A 46 1.55 14.65 13.55
CA PRO A 46 0.95 14.95 14.84
C PRO A 46 1.72 14.28 15.97
N LEU A 47 1.98 15.07 17.01
CA LEU A 47 2.65 14.58 18.21
C LEU A 47 1.69 13.88 19.19
N GLU A 48 0.39 14.16 19.06
CA GLU A 48 -0.70 13.63 19.88
C GLU A 48 -1.90 13.37 18.96
N CYS A 49 -2.36 12.13 18.89
CA CYS A 49 -3.55 11.73 18.16
C CYS A 49 -4.04 10.35 18.62
N GLU A 50 -5.20 9.90 18.13
CA GLU A 50 -5.60 8.50 18.29
C GLU A 50 -4.60 7.61 17.53
N VAL A 51 -4.02 6.64 18.23
CA VAL A 51 -3.12 5.64 17.65
C VAL A 51 -3.95 4.47 17.12
N TRP A 52 -3.59 4.00 15.93
CA TRP A 52 -4.16 2.78 15.36
C TRP A 52 -3.06 1.92 14.78
N SER A 53 -3.19 0.60 14.91
CA SER A 53 -2.33 -0.35 14.23
C SER A 53 -3.08 -1.62 13.86
N ALA A 54 -2.60 -2.28 12.81
CA ALA A 54 -3.09 -3.57 12.37
C ALA A 54 -1.98 -4.39 11.73
N GLN A 55 -2.10 -5.71 11.84
CA GLN A 55 -1.22 -6.64 11.13
C GLN A 55 -1.74 -6.84 9.71
N MET A 56 -0.82 -6.86 8.75
CA MET A 56 -1.10 -7.35 7.41
C MET A 56 -1.06 -8.88 7.38
N PHE A 57 -1.66 -9.47 6.36
CA PHE A 57 -1.63 -10.91 6.17
C PHE A 57 -0.24 -11.37 5.71
N GLY A 58 0.61 -11.67 6.68
CA GLY A 58 2.02 -11.98 6.46
C GLY A 58 2.79 -10.82 5.80
N TYR A 59 3.95 -11.13 5.22
CA TYR A 59 4.77 -10.13 4.52
C TYR A 59 4.36 -9.97 3.05
N SER A 60 3.66 -10.97 2.48
CA SER A 60 3.36 -11.02 1.05
C SER A 60 1.95 -10.59 0.69
N GLY A 61 1.04 -10.38 1.66
CA GLY A 61 -0.37 -10.07 1.42
C GLY A 61 -0.59 -8.89 0.46
N LEU A 62 0.25 -7.85 0.55
CA LEU A 62 0.18 -6.70 -0.36
C LEU A 62 0.40 -7.08 -1.83
N HIS A 63 1.30 -8.02 -2.13
CA HIS A 63 1.50 -8.48 -3.50
C HIS A 63 0.26 -9.14 -4.07
N TYR A 64 -0.60 -9.72 -3.22
CA TYR A 64 -1.83 -10.33 -3.68
C TYR A 64 -2.77 -9.26 -4.23
N LEU A 65 -2.98 -8.19 -3.48
CA LEU A 65 -3.83 -7.07 -3.89
C LEU A 65 -3.22 -6.28 -5.06
N ARG A 66 -1.92 -5.98 -5.02
CA ARG A 66 -1.21 -5.21 -6.07
C ARG A 66 -1.28 -5.88 -7.43
N ARG A 67 -1.29 -7.22 -7.47
CA ARG A 67 -1.52 -8.00 -8.70
C ARG A 67 -2.86 -7.63 -9.33
N ILE A 68 -3.96 -7.60 -8.58
CA ILE A 68 -5.29 -7.27 -9.12
C ILE A 68 -5.28 -5.86 -9.69
N ALA A 69 -4.72 -4.89 -8.95
CA ALA A 69 -4.57 -3.51 -9.41
C ALA A 69 -3.82 -3.42 -10.75
N ALA A 70 -2.72 -4.14 -10.92
CA ALA A 70 -1.94 -4.14 -12.15
C ALA A 70 -2.72 -4.71 -13.36
N TYR A 71 -3.55 -5.74 -13.16
CA TYR A 71 -4.39 -6.29 -14.24
C TYR A 71 -5.53 -5.34 -14.63
N ILE A 72 -6.21 -4.74 -13.64
CA ILE A 72 -7.26 -3.76 -13.90
C ILE A 72 -6.69 -2.56 -14.65
N ASP A 73 -5.53 -2.04 -14.23
CA ASP A 73 -4.89 -0.90 -14.89
C ASP A 73 -4.44 -1.20 -16.33
N ALA A 74 -4.18 -2.48 -16.63
CA ALA A 74 -3.83 -2.98 -17.94
C ALA A 74 -5.05 -3.32 -18.82
N ASP A 75 -6.28 -3.06 -18.34
CA ASP A 75 -7.54 -3.45 -18.99
C ASP A 75 -7.59 -4.97 -19.28
N LEU A 76 -7.11 -5.77 -18.33
CA LEU A 76 -7.13 -7.23 -18.38
C LEU A 76 -8.18 -7.79 -17.43
N ALA A 77 -8.67 -8.99 -17.73
CA ALA A 77 -9.52 -9.73 -16.81
C ALA A 77 -8.78 -9.98 -15.47
N MET A 78 -9.52 -9.92 -14.37
CA MET A 78 -8.97 -10.18 -13.03
C MET A 78 -8.23 -11.54 -13.01
N PRO A 79 -6.99 -11.60 -12.48
CA PRO A 79 -6.26 -12.85 -12.37
C PRO A 79 -6.96 -13.78 -11.38
N PRO A 80 -6.71 -15.10 -11.43
CA PRO A 80 -7.20 -15.99 -10.39
C PRO A 80 -6.71 -15.57 -9.00
N PRO A 81 -7.36 -16.05 -7.92
CA PRO A 81 -6.92 -15.83 -6.56
C PRO A 81 -5.43 -16.11 -6.38
N GLY A 82 -4.83 -15.32 -5.51
CA GLY A 82 -3.40 -15.39 -5.27
C GLY A 82 -2.91 -16.69 -4.70
N ASN A 83 -1.61 -16.86 -4.87
CA ASN A 83 -0.82 -17.89 -4.22
C ASN A 83 0.57 -17.34 -3.91
N ASP A 84 1.46 -18.20 -3.41
CA ASP A 84 2.84 -17.87 -3.01
C ASP A 84 3.70 -17.22 -4.11
N LYS A 85 3.27 -17.28 -5.38
CA LYS A 85 3.95 -16.65 -6.51
C LYS A 85 3.45 -15.23 -6.80
N SER A 86 2.54 -14.68 -6.00
CA SER A 86 1.95 -13.33 -6.22
C SER A 86 3.01 -12.23 -6.32
N SER A 87 4.08 -12.28 -5.53
CA SER A 87 5.22 -11.33 -5.60
C SER A 87 5.99 -11.39 -6.93
N SER A 88 5.82 -12.49 -7.67
CA SER A 88 6.45 -12.72 -8.96
C SER A 88 5.52 -12.61 -10.15
N ASP A 89 4.31 -12.06 -9.96
CA ASP A 89 3.36 -11.86 -11.04
C ASP A 89 3.96 -11.00 -12.18
N PRO A 90 3.88 -11.47 -13.44
CA PRO A 90 4.52 -10.80 -14.55
C PRO A 90 3.89 -9.47 -14.92
N ILE A 91 2.59 -9.27 -14.69
CA ILE A 91 1.90 -8.01 -14.98
C ILE A 91 2.25 -6.98 -13.92
N LEU A 92 2.26 -7.38 -12.64
CA LEU A 92 2.75 -6.52 -11.55
C LEU A 92 4.20 -6.07 -11.78
N LYS A 93 5.09 -6.98 -12.15
CA LYS A 93 6.49 -6.64 -12.49
C LYS A 93 6.60 -5.73 -13.71
N ALA A 94 5.77 -5.95 -14.73
CA ALA A 94 5.73 -5.10 -15.91
C ALA A 94 5.23 -3.69 -15.57
N TYR A 95 4.24 -3.57 -14.68
CA TYR A 95 3.77 -2.29 -14.16
C TYR A 95 4.93 -1.56 -13.49
N PHE A 96 5.57 -2.18 -12.49
CA PHE A 96 6.66 -1.55 -11.74
C PHE A 96 7.79 -1.08 -12.67
N SER A 97 8.22 -1.94 -13.60
CA SER A 97 9.25 -1.60 -14.61
C SER A 97 8.83 -0.43 -15.51
N ASN A 98 7.53 -0.32 -15.83
CA ASN A 98 6.99 0.78 -16.60
C ASN A 98 7.06 2.11 -15.81
N VAL A 99 6.93 2.08 -14.49
CA VAL A 99 7.09 3.26 -13.61
C VAL A 99 8.54 3.71 -13.57
N THR A 100 9.43 2.77 -13.20
CA THR A 100 10.80 3.09 -12.78
C THR A 100 11.74 3.27 -13.95
N GLY A 101 11.27 3.00 -15.17
CA GLY A 101 12.09 3.03 -16.37
C GLY A 101 13.08 1.87 -16.46
N GLU A 102 12.96 0.85 -15.59
CA GLU A 102 13.75 -0.36 -15.68
C GLU A 102 13.42 -1.08 -17.00
N SER A 103 14.40 -1.15 -17.89
CA SER A 103 14.21 -1.79 -19.19
C SER A 103 13.98 -3.29 -19.00
N PRO A 104 12.92 -3.87 -19.60
CA PRO A 104 12.80 -5.32 -19.68
C PRO A 104 14.07 -5.88 -20.31
N ARG A 105 14.68 -6.90 -19.68
CA ARG A 105 15.82 -7.63 -20.26
C ARG A 105 15.54 -7.89 -21.74
N ILE A 106 16.49 -7.53 -22.60
CA ILE A 106 16.38 -7.43 -24.07
C ILE A 106 15.64 -8.63 -24.71
N LEU A 107 15.73 -9.82 -24.11
CA LEU A 107 15.01 -11.02 -24.53
C LEU A 107 13.47 -10.92 -24.49
N HIS A 108 12.88 -10.17 -23.55
CA HIS A 108 11.41 -10.08 -23.40
C HIS A 108 10.77 -9.22 -24.50
N ARG A 109 11.56 -8.31 -25.10
CA ARG A 109 11.12 -7.34 -26.11
C ARG A 109 10.84 -7.96 -27.47
N LEU A 110 11.39 -9.15 -27.77
CA LEU A 110 11.26 -9.80 -29.07
C LEU A 110 9.97 -10.62 -29.26
N PHE A 111 9.22 -10.98 -28.20
CA PHE A 111 8.12 -11.95 -28.34
C PHE A 111 6.80 -11.66 -27.61
N LYS A 112 6.64 -10.55 -26.88
CA LYS A 112 5.33 -10.17 -26.29
C LYS A 112 5.09 -8.65 -26.34
N ARG A 113 3.91 -8.23 -26.79
CA ARG A 113 3.42 -6.85 -26.56
C ARG A 113 3.36 -6.64 -25.05
N GLN A 114 4.08 -5.65 -24.54
CA GLN A 114 3.96 -5.21 -23.15
C GLN A 114 2.53 -4.68 -22.93
N PRO A 115 1.91 -4.97 -21.77
CA PRO A 115 0.67 -4.34 -21.38
C PRO A 115 0.83 -2.82 -21.40
N ARG A 116 -0.25 -2.10 -21.71
CA ARG A 116 -0.30 -0.64 -21.54
C ARG A 116 -1.01 -0.36 -20.23
N PHE A 117 -0.38 0.43 -19.38
CA PHE A 117 -0.89 0.81 -18.07
C PHE A 117 -1.45 2.22 -18.14
N ALA A 118 -2.64 2.41 -17.58
CA ALA A 118 -3.29 3.71 -17.40
C ALA A 118 -2.66 4.54 -16.27
N ARG A 119 -1.82 3.94 -15.42
CA ARG A 119 -1.10 4.60 -14.31
C ARG A 119 -2.02 5.06 -13.18
N SER A 120 -3.12 4.32 -12.98
CA SER A 120 -4.14 4.70 -12.01
C SER A 120 -3.96 4.09 -10.63
N PHE A 121 -3.00 3.19 -10.43
CA PHE A 121 -2.74 2.51 -9.14
C PHE A 121 -1.32 2.73 -8.63
N ASP A 122 -0.76 3.91 -8.92
CA ASP A 122 0.64 4.19 -8.61
C ASP A 122 0.87 4.22 -7.10
N HIS A 123 -0.05 4.76 -6.30
CA HIS A 123 0.18 4.85 -4.85
C HIS A 123 0.15 3.48 -4.18
N LEU A 124 -0.69 2.55 -4.63
CA LEU A 124 -0.72 1.19 -4.12
C LEU A 124 0.47 0.34 -4.62
N ILE A 125 0.79 0.40 -5.91
CA ILE A 125 1.77 -0.49 -6.56
C ILE A 125 3.20 0.00 -6.38
N VAL A 126 3.42 1.31 -6.46
CA VAL A 126 4.75 1.95 -6.48
C VAL A 126 5.08 2.44 -5.09
N HIS A 127 5.16 1.49 -4.17
CA HIS A 127 5.54 1.75 -2.80
C HIS A 127 6.31 0.54 -2.30
N SER A 128 7.21 0.76 -1.35
CA SER A 128 7.96 -0.33 -0.74
C SER A 128 7.01 -1.37 -0.13
N ASP A 129 7.46 -2.63 -0.14
CA ASP A 129 6.70 -3.79 0.32
C ASP A 129 6.58 -3.83 1.85
N ALA A 130 7.45 -3.14 2.58
CA ALA A 130 7.57 -3.32 4.03
C ALA A 130 8.00 -2.11 4.85
N GLU A 131 8.38 -1.02 4.19
CA GLU A 131 8.76 0.22 4.84
C GLU A 131 8.18 1.38 4.04
N GLY A 132 8.08 2.56 4.63
CA GLY A 132 7.66 3.77 3.93
C GLY A 132 6.38 4.37 4.48
N PHE A 133 5.94 5.44 3.81
CA PHE A 133 4.99 6.39 4.35
C PHE A 133 3.91 6.73 3.32
N TYR A 134 2.64 6.66 3.76
CA TYR A 134 1.55 7.37 3.09
C TYR A 134 1.15 8.58 3.90
N LEU A 135 1.08 9.74 3.25
CA LEU A 135 0.82 11.01 3.91
C LEU A 135 -0.65 11.42 3.70
N PRO A 136 -1.29 12.06 4.70
CA PRO A 136 -2.67 12.57 4.62
C PRO A 136 -2.75 13.86 3.79
N GLN A 137 -2.14 13.83 2.61
CA GLN A 137 -2.03 14.94 1.68
C GLN A 137 -2.29 14.45 0.26
N ASP A 138 -3.00 15.25 -0.52
CA ASP A 138 -3.32 14.91 -1.90
C ASP A 138 -2.19 15.34 -2.86
N PHE A 139 -1.54 14.37 -3.49
CA PHE A 139 -0.61 14.63 -4.58
C PHE A 139 -0.70 13.53 -5.64
N PRO A 140 -0.65 13.89 -6.95
CA PRO A 140 -1.09 13.00 -8.01
C PRO A 140 -0.15 11.84 -8.32
N GLN A 141 1.13 11.93 -7.95
CA GLN A 141 2.17 10.95 -8.31
C GLN A 141 2.99 10.60 -7.08
N VAL A 142 3.39 9.35 -6.93
CA VAL A 142 4.33 8.93 -5.88
C VAL A 142 5.59 9.78 -5.95
N VAL A 143 6.03 10.29 -4.80
CA VAL A 143 7.27 11.07 -4.69
C VAL A 143 8.41 10.11 -4.35
N PHE A 144 9.44 10.09 -5.20
CA PHE A 144 10.63 9.27 -4.99
C PHE A 144 11.65 10.03 -4.15
N ALA A 145 12.25 9.32 -3.19
CA ALA A 145 13.26 9.82 -2.27
C ALA A 145 14.48 8.89 -2.26
N ASP A 146 15.57 9.39 -1.67
CA ASP A 146 16.76 8.60 -1.36
C ASP A 146 16.46 7.62 -0.22
N ASP A 147 16.49 6.32 -0.51
CA ASP A 147 16.14 5.23 0.41
C ASP A 147 17.11 5.10 1.59
N VAL A 148 18.33 5.64 1.45
CA VAL A 148 19.31 5.73 2.55
C VAL A 148 18.83 6.66 3.67
N LYS A 149 18.01 7.66 3.34
CA LYS A 149 17.55 8.69 4.28
C LYS A 149 16.10 8.51 4.70
N LEU A 150 15.30 7.88 3.85
CA LEU A 150 13.89 7.65 4.07
C LEU A 150 13.57 6.17 3.82
N PRO A 151 13.21 5.41 4.86
CA PRO A 151 12.81 4.01 4.71
C PRO A 151 11.79 3.83 3.58
N GLY A 152 12.00 2.84 2.74
CA GLY A 152 11.17 2.55 1.56
C GLY A 152 11.35 3.47 0.34
N GLY A 153 12.00 4.64 0.46
CA GLY A 153 12.39 5.49 -0.68
C GLY A 153 11.24 6.10 -1.50
N MET A 154 10.00 5.95 -1.06
CA MET A 154 8.79 6.38 -1.78
C MET A 154 7.78 6.96 -0.79
N LEU A 155 7.11 8.05 -1.19
CA LEU A 155 6.01 8.66 -0.45
C LEU A 155 4.72 8.51 -1.23
N GLY A 156 3.72 7.89 -0.60
CA GLY A 156 2.38 7.75 -1.14
C GLY A 156 1.42 8.80 -0.58
N SER A 157 0.35 9.06 -1.30
CA SER A 157 -0.76 9.95 -0.91
C SER A 157 -1.91 9.10 -0.39
N VAL A 158 -2.33 9.33 0.86
CA VAL A 158 -3.48 8.63 1.47
C VAL A 158 -4.78 8.89 0.70
N PRO A 159 -5.15 10.13 0.31
CA PRO A 159 -6.34 10.35 -0.52
C PRO A 159 -6.32 9.57 -1.84
N ARG A 160 -5.16 9.47 -2.51
CA ARG A 160 -5.03 8.73 -3.77
C ARG A 160 -5.06 7.23 -3.55
N LEU A 161 -4.33 6.73 -2.56
CA LEU A 161 -4.37 5.33 -2.15
C LEU A 161 -5.80 4.91 -1.80
N LEU A 162 -6.55 5.71 -1.04
CA LEU A 162 -7.94 5.40 -0.70
C LEU A 162 -8.81 5.28 -1.96
N ALA A 163 -8.71 6.23 -2.89
CA ALA A 163 -9.46 6.16 -4.15
C ALA A 163 -9.08 4.93 -5.01
N GLU A 164 -7.83 4.49 -4.95
CA GLU A 164 -7.37 3.23 -5.56
C GLU A 164 -7.99 2.02 -4.88
N LEU A 165 -7.99 1.98 -3.54
CA LEU A 165 -8.55 0.89 -2.75
C LEU A 165 -10.07 0.78 -2.89
N GLU A 166 -10.81 1.89 -2.99
CA GLU A 166 -12.26 1.85 -3.22
C GLU A 166 -12.61 1.18 -4.56
N ARG A 167 -11.84 1.46 -5.63
CA ARG A 167 -12.03 0.76 -6.91
C ARG A 167 -11.72 -0.73 -6.80
N LEU A 168 -10.72 -1.11 -6.01
CA LEU A 168 -10.43 -2.54 -5.77
C LEU A 168 -11.51 -3.19 -4.92
N ALA A 169 -12.06 -2.49 -3.93
CA ALA A 169 -13.14 -2.96 -3.10
C ALA A 169 -14.40 -3.25 -3.93
N GLU A 170 -14.72 -2.40 -4.91
CA GLU A 170 -15.79 -2.65 -5.87
C GLU A 170 -15.55 -3.91 -6.70
N VAL A 171 -14.33 -4.07 -7.25
CA VAL A 171 -13.98 -5.25 -8.07
C VAL A 171 -13.97 -6.54 -7.26
N LEU A 172 -13.55 -6.47 -5.99
CA LEU A 172 -13.53 -7.59 -5.07
C LEU A 172 -14.91 -7.87 -4.46
N GLU A 173 -15.92 -7.03 -4.72
CA GLU A 173 -17.25 -7.10 -4.13
C GLU A 173 -17.21 -7.12 -2.59
N ILE A 174 -16.35 -6.29 -1.99
CA ILE A 174 -16.18 -6.20 -0.53
C ILE A 174 -17.47 -5.65 0.10
N PRO A 175 -18.10 -6.37 1.04
CA PRO A 175 -19.31 -5.90 1.71
C PRO A 175 -19.07 -4.59 2.49
N GLU A 176 -20.10 -3.75 2.51
CA GLU A 176 -20.12 -2.58 3.39
C GLU A 176 -20.06 -3.03 4.86
N GLY A 177 -19.26 -2.34 5.67
CA GLY A 177 -19.09 -2.64 7.09
C GLY A 177 -18.13 -3.77 7.42
N LEU A 178 -17.58 -4.49 6.42
CA LEU A 178 -16.52 -5.45 6.67
C LEU A 178 -15.26 -4.73 7.18
N HIS A 179 -14.69 -5.23 8.29
CA HIS A 179 -13.56 -4.60 8.98
C HIS A 179 -12.46 -5.61 9.32
N SER A 180 -11.25 -5.13 9.61
CA SER A 180 -10.03 -5.94 9.81
C SER A 180 -10.12 -6.94 10.95
N GLN A 181 -10.99 -6.68 11.93
CA GLN A 181 -11.22 -7.56 13.09
C GLN A 181 -12.35 -8.59 12.87
N ALA A 182 -12.99 -8.62 11.71
CA ALA A 182 -14.10 -9.54 11.45
C ALA A 182 -13.58 -10.98 11.29
N GLU A 183 -14.17 -11.93 12.00
CA GLU A 183 -13.75 -13.34 11.96
C GLU A 183 -13.88 -13.91 10.54
N GLU A 184 -14.97 -13.58 9.83
CA GLU A 184 -15.18 -14.04 8.46
C GLU A 184 -14.12 -13.53 7.46
N LEU A 185 -13.46 -12.40 7.75
CA LEU A 185 -12.39 -11.88 6.93
C LEU A 185 -11.09 -12.66 7.12
N TRP A 186 -10.79 -13.04 8.37
CA TRP A 186 -9.66 -13.91 8.68
C TRP A 186 -9.86 -15.32 8.10
N GLU A 187 -11.04 -15.90 8.26
CA GLU A 187 -11.38 -17.21 7.68
C GLU A 187 -11.23 -17.20 6.16
N ALA A 188 -11.69 -16.16 5.48
CA ALA A 188 -11.52 -16.02 4.03
C ALA A 188 -10.03 -15.95 3.63
N ALA A 189 -9.21 -15.17 4.35
CA ALA A 189 -7.79 -15.06 4.07
C ALA A 189 -7.03 -16.38 4.31
N GLU A 190 -7.39 -17.14 5.34
CA GLU A 190 -6.82 -18.46 5.63
C GLU A 190 -7.26 -19.53 4.62
N SER A 191 -8.46 -19.39 4.06
CA SER A 191 -9.04 -20.27 3.03
C SER A 191 -8.91 -19.70 1.60
N GLN A 192 -7.82 -18.97 1.35
CA GLN A 192 -7.54 -18.31 0.07
C GLN A 192 -7.88 -19.19 -1.15
N GLY A 193 -8.75 -18.67 -2.03
CA GLY A 193 -9.22 -19.36 -3.24
C GLY A 193 -10.58 -20.06 -3.09
N ASP A 194 -11.03 -20.31 -1.86
CA ASP A 194 -12.32 -20.92 -1.55
C ASP A 194 -13.37 -19.86 -1.18
N GLY A 195 -14.66 -20.20 -1.30
CA GLY A 195 -15.75 -19.30 -0.92
C GLY A 195 -16.83 -19.12 -1.99
N ASN A 196 -17.99 -18.65 -1.56
CA ASN A 196 -19.18 -18.58 -2.40
C ASN A 196 -19.26 -17.26 -3.18
N CYS A 197 -18.75 -16.17 -2.63
CA CYS A 197 -18.69 -14.85 -3.27
C CYS A 197 -17.24 -14.45 -3.63
N VAL A 198 -17.09 -13.34 -4.35
CA VAL A 198 -15.78 -12.88 -4.85
C VAL A 198 -14.84 -12.56 -3.69
N TRP A 199 -15.25 -11.69 -2.74
CA TRP A 199 -14.37 -11.26 -1.66
C TRP A 199 -13.81 -12.41 -0.82
N GLN A 200 -14.58 -13.49 -0.63
CA GLN A 200 -14.14 -14.71 0.07
C GLN A 200 -13.07 -15.47 -0.72
N ARG A 201 -13.31 -15.70 -2.02
CA ARG A 201 -12.35 -16.39 -2.89
C ARG A 201 -11.02 -15.65 -3.01
N TYR A 202 -11.05 -14.33 -2.88
CA TYR A 202 -9.88 -13.46 -2.87
C TYR A 202 -9.55 -12.98 -1.45
N GLY A 203 -9.61 -13.87 -0.47
CA GLY A 203 -9.52 -13.55 0.95
C GLY A 203 -8.31 -12.71 1.35
N ILE A 204 -7.10 -13.04 0.90
CA ILE A 204 -5.87 -12.29 1.23
C ILE A 204 -5.87 -10.90 0.56
N GLU A 205 -6.36 -10.80 -0.67
CA GLU A 205 -6.54 -9.52 -1.36
C GLU A 205 -7.55 -8.63 -0.63
N THR A 206 -8.71 -9.20 -0.29
CA THR A 206 -9.76 -8.52 0.48
C THR A 206 -9.23 -8.06 1.83
N PHE A 207 -8.55 -8.93 2.56
CA PHE A 207 -7.92 -8.60 3.85
C PHE A 207 -7.00 -7.40 3.73
N SER A 208 -6.07 -7.46 2.78
CA SER A 208 -5.11 -6.38 2.56
C SER A 208 -5.81 -5.07 2.18
N CYS A 209 -6.88 -5.15 1.39
CA CYS A 209 -7.66 -3.99 0.97
C CYS A 209 -8.42 -3.36 2.15
N VAL A 210 -9.07 -4.17 2.99
CA VAL A 210 -9.82 -3.71 4.17
C VAL A 210 -8.88 -3.02 5.16
N VAL A 211 -7.75 -3.66 5.51
CA VAL A 211 -6.79 -3.09 6.46
C VAL A 211 -6.22 -1.76 5.96
N LEU A 212 -5.85 -1.67 4.68
CA LEU A 212 -5.36 -0.40 4.12
C LEU A 212 -6.43 0.69 4.08
N ARG A 213 -7.70 0.35 3.80
CA ARG A 213 -8.81 1.32 3.83
C ARG A 213 -9.03 1.87 5.24
N GLU A 214 -8.96 1.01 6.26
CA GLU A 214 -9.00 1.44 7.66
C GLU A 214 -7.84 2.36 8.02
N ALA A 215 -6.61 1.99 7.63
CA ALA A 215 -5.43 2.84 7.82
C ALA A 215 -5.60 4.21 7.16
N CYS A 216 -6.14 4.26 5.92
CA CYS A 216 -6.44 5.51 5.23
C CYS A 216 -7.47 6.36 6.00
N SER A 217 -8.55 5.74 6.45
CA SER A 217 -9.59 6.43 7.24
C SER A 217 -9.00 7.02 8.53
N LYS A 218 -8.19 6.24 9.26
CA LYS A 218 -7.52 6.66 10.49
C LYS A 218 -6.52 7.79 10.23
N SER A 219 -5.72 7.69 9.18
CA SER A 219 -4.77 8.73 8.77
C SER A 219 -5.46 10.05 8.41
N MET A 220 -6.53 9.99 7.63
CA MET A 220 -7.30 11.19 7.26
C MET A 220 -7.99 11.83 8.47
N ALA A 221 -8.44 11.04 9.45
CA ALA A 221 -9.08 11.54 10.66
C ALA A 221 -8.11 12.21 11.63
N SER A 222 -6.89 11.68 11.76
CA SER A 222 -5.87 12.18 12.70
C SER A 222 -4.92 13.21 12.10
N GLY A 223 -4.75 13.23 10.77
CA GLY A 223 -3.69 13.96 10.10
C GLY A 223 -2.30 13.30 10.24
N ALA A 224 -2.22 12.09 10.78
CA ALA A 224 -0.98 11.33 10.91
C ALA A 224 -0.72 10.46 9.68
N ALA A 225 0.54 10.19 9.36
CA ALA A 225 0.92 9.31 8.27
C ALA A 225 0.58 7.85 8.57
N ILE A 226 0.39 7.05 7.52
CA ILE A 226 0.44 5.58 7.60
C ILE A 226 1.90 5.17 7.48
N VAL A 227 2.38 4.36 8.43
CA VAL A 227 3.75 3.84 8.49
C VAL A 227 3.73 2.33 8.42
N PHE A 228 4.63 1.78 7.59
CA PHE A 228 4.88 0.34 7.50
C PHE A 228 6.02 -0.04 8.45
N SER A 229 5.83 -1.10 9.25
CA SER A 229 6.78 -1.56 10.28
C SER A 229 6.69 -3.06 10.53
#